data_AF-A0A256XWR0-F1
#
_entry.id   AF-A0A256XWR0-F1
#
_cell.length_a   1.000
_cell.length_b   1.000
_cell.length_c   1.000
_cell.angle_alpha   90.00
_cell.angle_beta   90.00
_cell.angle_gamma   90.00
#
_symmetry.space_group_name_H-M   'P 1'
#
loop_
_entity.id
_entity.type
_entity.pdbx_description
1 polymer ?
#
loop_
_entity_poly.entity_id
_entity_poly.type
_entity_poly.pdbx_seq_one_letter_code
_entity_poly.pdbx_strand_id
1 'polypeptide(L)'
;MKKATIMSVLLLLVLISIPTVFSLEKCIKPYPEMKIFTNMRLCSGVFELNKGIKIANSNINLDCNGAVLKGNFENTGIQAEKVSNITIKNCHIMFFRTGIRLKEVSKATIKENALLRNWYGILLEKVTNSALINQDTSYKNPVLAFNSKNNAISSYNRFIEGDFCKENYCNRERSFVEFYEGYAKPEKKKHKKSLKDILLEEILKLI
;
A
#
# COMPACT_ATOMS: atom_id res chain seq x y z
N MET A 1 -1.81 -43.90 -57.09
CA MET A 1 -0.60 -43.06 -57.07
C MET A 1 -1.00 -41.59 -56.89
N LYS A 2 -0.57 -41.00 -55.76
CA LYS A 2 -0.47 -39.57 -55.33
C LYS A 2 -1.33 -38.47 -56.00
N LYS A 3 -2.13 -37.77 -55.18
CA LYS A 3 -2.38 -36.29 -55.13
C LYS A 3 -3.24 -36.02 -53.87
N ALA A 4 -2.63 -35.83 -52.70
CA ALA A 4 -2.28 -34.53 -52.10
C ALA A 4 -3.51 -33.69 -51.68
N THR A 5 -4.03 -33.97 -50.49
CA THR A 5 -4.89 -33.05 -49.70
C THR A 5 -4.37 -33.03 -48.26
N ILE A 6 -3.16 -32.49 -48.08
CA ILE A 6 -2.67 -32.00 -46.79
C ILE A 6 -3.25 -30.60 -46.62
N MET A 7 -4.52 -30.54 -46.25
CA MET A 7 -5.26 -29.33 -45.91
C MET A 7 -5.45 -29.33 -44.39
N SER A 8 -4.38 -29.21 -43.61
CA SER A 8 -4.56 -29.26 -42.14
C SER A 8 -3.54 -28.54 -41.25
N VAL A 9 -2.30 -28.19 -41.64
CA VAL A 9 -1.34 -27.70 -40.61
C VAL A 9 -0.50 -26.47 -41.00
N LEU A 10 -0.54 -25.98 -42.24
CA LEU A 10 0.39 -24.92 -42.68
C LEU A 10 -0.21 -23.51 -42.83
N LEU A 11 -1.23 -23.17 -42.03
CA LEU A 11 -1.76 -21.80 -41.94
C LEU A 11 -2.19 -21.43 -40.52
N LEU A 12 -1.39 -21.80 -39.52
CA LEU A 12 -1.66 -21.44 -38.11
C LEU A 12 -0.39 -21.05 -37.33
N LEU A 13 0.60 -20.43 -37.98
CA LEU A 13 1.89 -20.12 -37.35
C LEU A 13 2.40 -18.68 -37.52
N VAL A 14 1.63 -17.73 -38.10
CA VAL A 14 2.16 -16.37 -38.39
C VAL A 14 1.27 -15.20 -37.94
N LEU A 15 0.24 -15.41 -37.13
CA LEU A 15 -0.51 -14.32 -36.48
C LEU A 15 -0.85 -14.86 -35.09
N ILE A 16 -0.32 -14.37 -33.96
CA ILE A 16 -0.21 -12.99 -33.54
C ILE A 16 1.01 -12.91 -32.59
N SER A 17 2.18 -12.48 -33.07
CA SER A 17 3.17 -11.88 -32.16
C SER A 17 2.61 -10.51 -31.79
N ILE A 18 1.76 -10.43 -30.74
CA ILE A 18 1.38 -9.14 -30.18
C ILE A 18 2.70 -8.53 -29.72
N PRO A 19 3.20 -7.42 -30.30
CA PRO A 19 4.26 -6.70 -29.64
C PRO A 19 3.62 -6.24 -28.33
N THR A 20 3.99 -6.88 -27.22
CA THR A 20 3.66 -6.36 -25.91
C THR A 20 4.30 -4.99 -25.88
N VAL A 21 3.47 -3.97 -26.03
CA VAL A 21 3.90 -2.59 -25.90
C VAL A 21 4.28 -2.44 -24.44
N PHE A 22 5.54 -2.74 -24.13
CA PHE A 22 6.16 -2.39 -22.87
C PHE A 22 6.19 -0.86 -22.86
N SER A 23 5.08 -0.26 -22.45
CA SER A 23 5.05 1.15 -22.08
C SER A 23 6.04 1.27 -20.92
N LEU A 24 7.20 1.87 -21.19
CA LEU A 24 8.15 2.21 -20.14
C LEU A 24 7.43 3.24 -19.27
N GLU A 25 6.88 2.79 -18.14
CA GLU A 25 6.11 3.66 -17.24
C GLU A 25 6.99 4.85 -16.88
N LYS A 26 6.64 6.02 -17.44
CA LYS A 26 7.48 7.20 -17.35
C LYS A 26 7.59 7.60 -15.88
N CYS A 27 8.80 7.48 -15.36
CA CYS A 27 9.08 7.87 -13.99
C CYS A 27 9.27 9.39 -13.87
N ILE A 28 9.04 9.92 -12.66
CA ILE A 28 9.18 11.34 -12.35
C ILE A 28 10.29 11.53 -11.31
N LYS A 29 11.23 12.44 -11.57
CA LYS A 29 12.28 12.78 -10.60
C LYS A 29 11.67 13.64 -9.48
N PRO A 30 11.75 13.23 -8.21
CA PRO A 30 11.27 14.05 -7.12
C PRO A 30 12.14 15.29 -6.91
N TYR A 31 11.54 16.36 -6.40
CA TYR A 31 12.22 17.61 -6.04
C TYR A 31 11.65 18.16 -4.73
N PRO A 32 12.37 19.06 -4.03
CA PRO A 32 11.91 19.56 -2.74
C PRO A 32 10.53 20.22 -2.80
N GLU A 33 9.68 19.97 -1.80
CA GLU A 33 8.31 20.49 -1.70
C GLU A 33 7.35 20.04 -2.82
N MET A 34 7.73 19.03 -3.62
CA MET A 34 6.87 18.48 -4.66
C MET A 34 5.51 18.06 -4.11
N LYS A 35 4.44 18.47 -4.80
CA LYS A 35 3.05 18.07 -4.50
C LYS A 35 2.57 17.03 -5.52
N ILE A 36 2.05 15.92 -5.02
CA ILE A 36 1.58 14.79 -5.82
C ILE A 36 0.05 14.80 -5.82
N PHE A 37 -0.54 15.02 -7.00
CA PHE A 37 -1.99 15.10 -7.20
C PHE A 37 -2.58 13.90 -7.94
N THR A 38 -1.73 13.08 -8.55
CA THR A 38 -2.11 11.87 -9.31
C THR A 38 -1.19 10.71 -8.93
N ASN A 39 -1.59 9.49 -9.27
CA ASN A 39 -0.71 8.32 -9.19
C ASN A 39 0.62 8.62 -9.88
N MET A 40 1.71 8.16 -9.27
CA MET A 40 3.04 8.49 -9.72
C MET A 40 4.03 7.39 -9.39
N ARG A 41 4.90 7.11 -10.36
CA ARG A 41 6.13 6.34 -10.18
C ARG A 41 7.31 7.29 -10.13
N LEU A 42 8.12 7.24 -9.08
CA LEU A 42 9.38 8.00 -9.05
C LEU A 42 10.46 7.30 -9.86
N CYS A 43 11.42 8.07 -10.35
CA CYS A 43 12.63 7.48 -10.92
C CYS A 43 13.49 6.88 -9.81
N SER A 44 14.09 5.72 -10.04
CA SER A 44 15.13 5.19 -9.15
C SER A 44 16.33 6.15 -9.14
N GLY A 45 17.06 6.17 -8.04
CA GLY A 45 18.19 7.07 -7.85
C GLY A 45 18.19 7.70 -6.45
N VAL A 46 19.16 8.56 -6.19
CA VAL A 46 19.30 9.30 -4.93
C VAL A 46 18.91 10.76 -5.16
N PHE A 47 18.00 11.27 -4.33
CA PHE A 47 17.46 12.63 -4.45
C PHE A 47 17.57 13.34 -3.10
N GLU A 48 18.31 14.45 -3.09
CA GLU A 48 18.44 15.33 -1.92
C GLU A 48 17.18 16.21 -1.83
N LEU A 49 16.41 16.01 -0.76
CA LEU A 49 15.14 16.64 -0.49
C LEU A 49 15.16 17.30 0.88
N ASN A 50 15.87 18.43 1.00
CA ASN A 50 15.92 19.23 2.25
C ASN A 50 14.52 19.58 2.78
N LYS A 51 13.53 19.61 1.89
CA LYS A 51 12.11 19.61 2.21
C LYS A 51 11.49 18.46 1.42
N GLY A 52 10.83 17.52 2.09
CA GLY A 52 10.28 16.33 1.46
C GLY A 52 9.12 16.60 0.49
N ILE A 53 8.36 15.55 0.19
CA ILE A 53 7.25 15.59 -0.77
C ILE A 53 5.90 15.47 -0.06
N LYS A 54 4.85 16.04 -0.68
CA LYS A 54 3.48 16.03 -0.14
C LYS A 54 2.52 15.31 -1.08
N ILE A 55 1.83 14.29 -0.58
CA ILE A 55 0.63 13.76 -1.24
C ILE A 55 -0.52 14.73 -0.97
N ALA A 56 -1.04 15.31 -2.05
CA ALA A 56 -1.99 16.43 -1.98
C ALA A 56 -3.44 16.01 -2.28
N ASN A 57 -3.67 14.80 -2.79
CA ASN A 57 -4.99 14.26 -3.12
C ASN A 57 -5.22 12.87 -2.50
N SER A 58 -6.49 12.48 -2.40
CA SER A 58 -6.91 11.10 -2.10
C SER A 58 -6.78 10.19 -3.33
N ASN A 59 -6.84 8.87 -3.12
CA ASN A 59 -6.76 7.86 -4.18
C ASN A 59 -5.43 7.89 -4.95
N ILE A 60 -4.33 8.12 -4.23
CA ILE A 60 -2.98 8.26 -4.78
C ILE A 60 -2.16 7.02 -4.48
N ASN A 61 -1.59 6.40 -5.51
CA ASN A 61 -0.54 5.42 -5.41
C ASN A 61 0.80 6.07 -5.78
N LEU A 62 1.66 6.23 -4.78
CA LEU A 62 3.05 6.63 -4.93
C LEU A 62 3.94 5.39 -4.85
N ASP A 63 4.50 5.01 -6.00
CA ASP A 63 5.53 3.98 -6.11
C ASP A 63 6.89 4.67 -6.25
N CYS A 64 7.73 4.60 -5.22
CA CYS A 64 9.06 5.20 -5.30
C CYS A 64 10.02 4.42 -6.21
N ASN A 65 9.69 3.20 -6.64
CA ASN A 65 10.54 2.40 -7.53
C ASN A 65 11.99 2.29 -7.03
N GLY A 66 12.19 2.13 -5.72
CA GLY A 66 13.52 2.07 -5.11
C GLY A 66 14.23 3.42 -5.00
N ALA A 67 13.56 4.55 -5.25
CA ALA A 67 14.15 5.88 -5.03
C ALA A 67 14.59 6.07 -3.58
N VAL A 68 15.77 6.67 -3.43
CA VAL A 68 16.32 7.14 -2.16
C VAL A 68 16.00 8.60 -1.99
N LEU A 69 15.11 8.90 -1.06
CA LEU A 69 14.75 10.24 -0.62
C LEU A 69 15.62 10.58 0.57
N LYS A 70 16.52 11.54 0.41
CA LYS A 70 17.53 11.89 1.42
C LYS A 70 17.30 13.31 1.94
N GLY A 71 17.10 13.44 3.24
CA GLY A 71 16.99 14.72 3.93
C GLY A 71 18.31 15.17 4.56
N ASN A 72 18.21 16.18 5.42
CA ASN A 72 19.31 16.81 6.15
C ASN A 72 19.08 16.82 7.68
N PHE A 73 18.41 15.78 8.19
CA PHE A 73 17.91 15.58 9.55
C PHE A 73 16.79 16.53 10.00
N GLU A 74 16.32 17.40 9.10
CA GLU A 74 15.17 18.27 9.29
C GLU A 74 13.93 17.74 8.57
N ASN A 75 12.78 18.35 8.84
CA ASN A 75 11.53 18.16 8.08
C ASN A 75 11.01 16.71 8.02
N THR A 76 9.97 16.51 7.21
CA THR A 76 9.36 15.21 6.92
C THR A 76 9.75 14.77 5.50
N GLY A 77 10.08 13.49 5.30
CA GLY A 77 10.40 12.94 3.98
C GLY A 77 9.20 12.82 3.05
N ILE A 78 8.14 12.14 3.51
CA ILE A 78 6.86 12.06 2.81
C ILE A 78 5.74 12.46 3.76
N GLN A 79 4.90 13.40 3.36
CA GLN A 79 3.76 13.84 4.16
C GLN A 79 2.43 13.74 3.41
N ALA A 80 1.37 13.39 4.14
CA ALA A 80 0.00 13.45 3.65
C ALA A 80 -0.91 14.00 4.74
N GLU A 81 -1.82 14.90 4.37
CA GLU A 81 -2.73 15.56 5.32
C GLU A 81 -4.12 15.67 4.73
N LYS A 82 -5.16 15.28 5.48
CA LYS A 82 -6.57 15.38 5.09
C LYS A 82 -6.90 14.70 3.76
N VAL A 83 -6.32 13.51 3.54
CA VAL A 83 -6.54 12.67 2.35
C VAL A 83 -6.92 11.26 2.76
N SER A 84 -7.41 10.46 1.82
CA SER A 84 -7.79 9.07 2.05
C SER A 84 -7.39 8.15 0.91
N ASN A 85 -7.36 6.84 1.19
CA ASN A 85 -7.08 5.82 0.18
C ASN A 85 -5.75 6.07 -0.57
N ILE A 86 -4.67 6.22 0.18
CA ILE A 86 -3.34 6.45 -0.40
C ILE A 86 -2.46 5.23 -0.22
N THR A 87 -1.59 4.95 -1.18
CA THR A 87 -0.53 3.94 -1.09
C THR A 87 0.83 4.63 -1.23
N ILE A 88 1.75 4.32 -0.32
CA ILE A 88 3.16 4.72 -0.40
C ILE A 88 3.98 3.43 -0.32
N LYS A 89 4.74 3.12 -1.37
CA LYS A 89 5.52 1.87 -1.44
C LYS A 89 6.88 2.02 -2.10
N ASN A 90 7.75 1.06 -1.81
CA ASN A 90 9.08 0.90 -2.43
C ASN A 90 10.01 2.11 -2.29
N CYS A 91 9.89 2.88 -1.20
CA CYS A 91 10.71 4.06 -0.93
C CYS A 91 11.85 3.75 0.04
N HIS A 92 13.04 4.30 -0.20
CA HIS A 92 14.10 4.41 0.80
C HIS A 92 14.13 5.84 1.33
N ILE A 93 13.72 6.06 2.58
CA ILE A 93 13.55 7.40 3.16
C ILE A 93 14.54 7.58 4.30
N MET A 94 15.47 8.52 4.17
CA MET A 94 16.58 8.66 5.11
C MET A 94 16.93 10.09 5.49
N PHE A 95 17.49 10.24 6.69
CA PHE A 95 17.97 11.50 7.24
C PHE A 95 16.90 12.60 7.29
N PHE A 96 15.68 12.27 7.73
CA PHE A 96 14.65 13.25 8.06
C PHE A 96 14.40 13.30 9.56
N ARG A 97 13.76 14.39 10.04
CA ARG A 97 13.17 14.40 11.39
C ARG A 97 12.05 13.36 11.50
N THR A 98 11.27 13.18 10.45
CA THR A 98 10.27 12.12 10.37
C THR A 98 10.29 11.54 8.97
N GLY A 99 10.44 10.23 8.84
CA GLY A 99 10.42 9.58 7.52
C GLY A 99 9.10 9.79 6.80
N ILE A 100 8.00 9.35 7.42
CA ILE A 100 6.63 9.51 6.90
C ILE A 100 5.73 10.15 7.96
N ARG A 101 4.98 11.20 7.60
CA ARG A 101 3.95 11.79 8.47
C ARG A 101 2.57 11.73 7.82
N LEU A 102 1.61 11.16 8.54
CA LEU A 102 0.20 11.13 8.14
C LEU A 102 -0.64 11.88 9.17
N LYS A 103 -1.43 12.85 8.72
CA LYS A 103 -2.31 13.64 9.58
C LYS A 103 -3.74 13.68 9.03
N GLU A 104 -4.72 13.28 9.84
CA GLU A 104 -6.13 13.21 9.43
C GLU A 104 -6.30 12.38 8.14
N VAL A 105 -5.61 11.23 8.08
CA VAL A 105 -5.62 10.31 6.93
C VAL A 105 -6.43 9.06 7.25
N SER A 106 -7.14 8.53 6.27
CA SER A 106 -7.83 7.23 6.40
C SER A 106 -7.52 6.29 5.26
N LYS A 107 -7.54 4.97 5.51
CA LYS A 107 -7.32 3.95 4.48
C LYS A 107 -5.97 4.09 3.78
N ALA A 108 -4.91 4.38 4.52
CA ALA A 108 -3.55 4.41 3.97
C ALA A 108 -2.95 2.99 3.91
N THR A 109 -2.13 2.74 2.91
CA THR A 109 -1.31 1.55 2.76
C THR A 109 0.14 1.96 2.63
N ILE A 110 0.93 1.73 3.68
CA ILE A 110 2.36 2.09 3.72
C ILE A 110 3.15 0.79 3.81
N LYS A 111 3.71 0.34 2.69
CA LYS A 111 4.31 -0.99 2.61
C LYS A 111 5.64 -1.00 1.90
N GLU A 112 6.50 -1.95 2.24
CA GLU A 112 7.72 -2.23 1.48
C GLU A 112 8.65 -1.00 1.38
N ASN A 113 8.61 -0.11 2.39
CA ASN A 113 9.53 1.02 2.50
C ASN A 113 10.66 0.69 3.48
N ALA A 114 11.80 1.34 3.29
CA ALA A 114 12.93 1.33 4.19
C ALA A 114 13.09 2.73 4.81
N LEU A 115 12.77 2.86 6.10
CA LEU A 115 12.88 4.09 6.88
C LEU A 115 14.24 4.07 7.60
N LEU A 116 15.23 4.75 7.03
CA LEU A 116 16.64 4.56 7.40
C LEU A 116 17.20 5.79 8.11
N ARG A 117 17.66 5.64 9.36
CA ARG A 117 18.39 6.71 10.08
C ARG A 117 17.64 8.06 10.10
N ASN A 118 16.32 8.02 10.18
CA ASN A 118 15.51 9.21 10.52
C ASN A 118 15.50 9.40 12.04
N TRP A 119 15.11 10.57 12.53
CA TRP A 119 14.86 10.71 13.97
C TRP A 119 13.68 9.83 14.41
N TYR A 120 12.56 9.91 13.69
CA TYR A 120 11.39 9.05 13.85
C TYR A 120 11.03 8.39 12.51
N GLY A 121 10.60 7.12 12.54
CA GLY A 121 10.22 6.40 11.32
C GLY A 121 8.92 6.95 10.72
N ILE A 122 7.80 6.67 11.40
CA ILE A 122 6.47 7.09 10.98
C ILE A 122 5.76 7.83 12.12
N LEU A 123 5.11 8.95 11.80
CA LEU A 123 4.25 9.69 12.71
C LEU A 123 2.80 9.68 12.21
N LEU A 124 1.88 9.23 13.06
CA LEU A 124 0.44 9.17 12.79
C LEU A 124 -0.31 10.14 13.70
N GLU A 125 -1.16 10.99 13.11
CA GLU A 125 -2.02 11.90 13.85
C GLU A 125 -3.45 11.79 13.32
N LYS A 126 -4.38 11.31 14.15
CA LYS A 126 -5.78 11.09 13.73
C LYS A 126 -5.91 10.18 12.50
N VAL A 127 -5.10 9.12 12.43
CA VAL A 127 -5.09 8.15 11.32
C VAL A 127 -5.98 6.96 11.63
N THR A 128 -6.78 6.52 10.65
CA THR A 128 -7.70 5.38 10.83
C THR A 128 -7.70 4.38 9.68
N ASN A 129 -8.06 3.14 10.00
CA ASN A 129 -8.30 2.06 9.04
C ASN A 129 -7.15 1.88 8.03
N SER A 130 -5.90 2.00 8.48
CA SER A 130 -4.71 1.95 7.64
C SER A 130 -3.83 0.73 7.95
N ALA A 131 -3.04 0.30 6.97
CA ALA A 131 -2.11 -0.81 7.10
C ALA A 131 -0.67 -0.36 6.82
N LEU A 132 0.23 -0.60 7.76
CA LEU A 132 1.62 -0.16 7.73
C LEU A 132 2.55 -1.35 8.00
N ILE A 133 3.41 -1.70 7.04
CA ILE A 133 4.42 -2.74 7.19
C ILE A 133 5.72 -2.34 6.48
N ASN A 134 6.76 -2.00 7.24
CA ASN A 134 7.99 -1.44 6.68
C ASN A 134 9.22 -1.90 7.45
N GLN A 135 10.41 -1.65 6.90
CA GLN A 135 11.67 -1.76 7.64
C GLN A 135 11.98 -0.41 8.27
N ASP A 136 12.43 -0.39 9.52
CA ASP A 136 12.81 0.84 10.21
C ASP A 136 14.15 0.69 10.95
N THR A 137 15.07 1.62 10.71
CA THR A 137 16.31 1.81 11.47
C THR A 137 16.43 3.26 11.96
N SER A 138 15.29 3.89 12.24
CA SER A 138 15.25 5.26 12.77
C SER A 138 15.78 5.30 14.21
N TYR A 139 16.40 6.42 14.58
CA TYR A 139 17.11 6.56 15.85
C TYR A 139 16.21 6.45 17.08
N LYS A 140 14.96 6.92 17.00
CA LYS A 140 13.99 6.86 18.10
C LYS A 140 12.95 5.77 17.82
N ASN A 141 11.67 6.11 17.88
CA ASN A 141 10.57 5.18 17.69
C ASN A 141 10.36 4.86 16.20
N PRO A 142 10.10 3.58 15.86
CA PRO A 142 9.73 3.21 14.50
C PRO A 142 8.37 3.82 14.11
N VAL A 143 7.43 3.89 15.07
CA VAL A 143 6.13 4.53 14.90
C VAL A 143 5.78 5.32 16.16
N LEU A 144 5.30 6.55 15.97
CA LEU A 144 4.55 7.32 16.97
C LEU A 144 3.14 7.55 16.46
N ALA A 145 2.15 7.46 17.34
CA ALA A 145 0.76 7.68 16.97
C ALA A 145 -0.01 8.46 18.04
N PHE A 146 -0.78 9.45 17.58
CA PHE A 146 -1.64 10.30 18.40
C PHE A 146 -3.06 10.22 17.86
N ASN A 147 -4.03 9.88 18.73
CA ASN A 147 -5.45 9.78 18.38
C ASN A 147 -5.73 8.94 17.13
N SER A 148 -4.89 7.94 16.86
CA SER A 148 -4.99 7.06 15.69
C SER A 148 -5.48 5.69 16.14
N LYS A 149 -6.44 5.11 15.41
CA LYS A 149 -7.14 3.89 15.82
C LYS A 149 -7.47 2.99 14.65
N ASN A 150 -7.71 1.71 14.91
CA ASN A 150 -8.07 0.69 13.92
C ASN A 150 -7.04 0.56 12.79
N ASN A 151 -5.75 0.78 13.09
CA ASN A 151 -4.67 0.57 12.13
C ASN A 151 -3.95 -0.75 12.40
N ALA A 152 -3.49 -1.41 11.36
CA ALA A 152 -2.55 -2.51 11.43
C ALA A 152 -1.13 -1.96 11.28
N ILE A 153 -0.28 -2.14 12.30
CA ILE A 153 1.04 -1.51 12.37
C ILE A 153 2.09 -2.55 12.73
N SER A 154 2.98 -2.85 11.78
CA SER A 154 4.09 -3.78 11.99
C SER A 154 5.36 -3.22 11.37
N SER A 155 6.50 -3.70 11.87
CA SER A 155 7.80 -3.51 11.23
C SER A 155 8.48 -4.86 11.06
N TYR A 156 9.22 -5.04 9.97
CA TYR A 156 9.92 -6.29 9.69
C TYR A 156 11.10 -6.55 10.63
N ASN A 157 11.67 -5.49 11.21
CA ASN A 157 12.93 -5.57 11.93
C ASN A 157 12.92 -4.89 13.31
N ARG A 158 11.77 -4.33 13.72
CA ARG A 158 11.61 -3.69 15.03
C ARG A 158 10.25 -4.00 15.63
N PHE A 159 10.23 -4.24 16.94
CA PHE A 159 8.99 -4.35 17.69
C PHE A 159 8.35 -2.96 17.88
N ILE A 160 7.05 -2.86 17.64
CA ILE A 160 6.26 -1.64 17.78
C ILE A 160 5.61 -1.62 19.16
N GLU A 161 5.95 -0.62 19.97
CA GLU A 161 5.39 -0.47 21.31
C GLU A 161 4.86 0.95 21.55
N GLY A 162 3.98 1.08 22.54
CA GLY A 162 3.36 2.35 22.94
C GLY A 162 1.87 2.17 23.27
N ASP A 163 1.32 3.09 24.06
CA ASP A 163 -0.08 3.04 24.49
C ASP A 163 -1.08 3.03 23.32
N PHE A 164 -0.70 3.61 22.18
CA PHE A 164 -1.52 3.58 20.97
C PHE A 164 -1.81 2.16 20.46
N CYS A 165 -1.00 1.16 20.84
CA CYS A 165 -1.26 -0.24 20.51
C CYS A 165 -2.49 -0.83 21.24
N LYS A 166 -3.10 -0.11 22.19
CA LYS A 166 -4.41 -0.48 22.75
C LYS A 166 -5.56 -0.24 21.76
N GLU A 167 -5.39 0.75 20.88
CA GLU A 167 -6.37 1.17 19.86
C GLU A 167 -6.01 0.67 18.45
N ASN A 168 -4.87 -0.02 18.29
CA ASN A 168 -4.31 -0.45 17.01
C ASN A 168 -3.77 -1.87 17.09
N TYR A 169 -3.74 -2.56 15.97
CA TYR A 169 -3.22 -3.91 15.86
C TYR A 169 -1.70 -3.86 15.58
N CYS A 170 -0.91 -3.80 16.65
CA CYS A 170 0.55 -3.76 16.57
C CYS A 170 1.20 -5.16 16.50
N ASN A 171 2.31 -5.28 15.77
CA ASN A 171 3.20 -6.47 15.72
C ASN A 171 2.54 -7.79 15.34
N ARG A 172 1.38 -7.78 14.70
CA ARG A 172 0.76 -9.01 14.23
C ARG A 172 1.39 -9.39 12.90
N GLU A 173 1.99 -10.59 12.83
CA GLU A 173 2.76 -11.10 11.69
C GLU A 173 1.95 -11.24 10.37
N ARG A 174 0.62 -11.07 10.38
CA ARG A 174 -0.27 -11.43 9.24
C ARG A 174 -1.36 -10.43 8.86
N SER A 175 -1.35 -9.23 9.42
CA SER A 175 -2.44 -8.26 9.18
C SER A 175 -2.42 -7.59 7.80
N PHE A 176 -1.47 -7.89 6.91
CA PHE A 176 -1.51 -7.35 5.54
C PHE A 176 -2.47 -8.13 4.61
N VAL A 177 -2.58 -9.46 4.79
CA VAL A 177 -3.47 -10.33 4.00
C VAL A 177 -4.91 -10.28 4.54
N GLU A 178 -5.08 -10.36 5.86
CA GLU A 178 -6.42 -10.31 6.48
C GLU A 178 -7.07 -8.92 6.42
N PHE A 179 -6.29 -7.83 6.49
CA PHE A 179 -6.85 -6.47 6.41
C PHE A 179 -7.26 -6.08 4.98
N TYR A 180 -6.59 -6.61 3.94
CA TYR A 180 -7.01 -6.40 2.54
C TYR A 180 -8.20 -7.28 2.14
N GLU A 181 -8.26 -8.54 2.60
CA GLU A 181 -9.38 -9.43 2.28
C GLU A 181 -10.70 -9.02 2.95
N GLY A 182 -10.64 -8.34 4.11
CA GLY A 182 -11.84 -7.85 4.83
C GLY A 182 -12.57 -6.68 4.17
N TYR A 183 -11.87 -5.81 3.42
CA TYR A 183 -12.50 -4.68 2.71
C TYR A 183 -12.83 -4.98 1.23
N ALA A 184 -12.26 -6.05 0.65
CA ALA A 184 -12.50 -6.45 -0.74
C ALA A 184 -13.77 -7.27 -0.96
N LYS A 185 -14.49 -7.68 0.10
CA LYS A 185 -15.82 -8.29 -0.01
C LYS A 185 -16.88 -7.29 0.46
N PRO A 186 -17.82 -6.85 -0.39
CA PRO A 186 -19.09 -6.41 0.13
C PRO A 186 -19.68 -7.61 0.87
N GLU A 187 -19.83 -7.52 2.20
CA GLU A 187 -20.67 -8.47 2.91
C GLU A 187 -22.10 -8.30 2.37
N LYS A 188 -22.45 -9.10 1.36
CA LYS A 188 -23.82 -9.59 1.27
C LYS A 188 -24.03 -10.31 2.60
N LYS A 189 -24.81 -9.70 3.50
CA LYS A 189 -25.38 -10.38 4.65
C LYS A 189 -25.91 -11.73 4.15
N LYS A 190 -25.19 -12.82 4.42
CA LYS A 190 -25.80 -14.14 4.38
C LYS A 190 -26.72 -14.15 5.58
N HIS A 191 -28.00 -13.86 5.37
CA HIS A 191 -29.01 -14.26 6.33
C HIS A 191 -28.83 -15.75 6.53
N LYS A 192 -28.35 -16.14 7.71
CA LYS A 192 -28.38 -17.53 8.14
C LYS A 192 -29.86 -17.90 8.13
N LYS A 193 -30.28 -18.72 7.16
CA LYS A 193 -31.65 -19.26 7.11
C LYS A 193 -31.96 -19.79 8.50
N SER A 194 -33.09 -19.36 9.06
CA SER A 194 -33.52 -19.89 10.35
C SER A 194 -33.78 -21.39 10.20
N LEU A 195 -33.70 -22.14 11.29
CA LEU A 195 -34.00 -23.58 11.27
C LEU A 195 -35.40 -23.85 10.67
N LYS A 196 -36.34 -22.90 10.84
CA LYS A 196 -37.67 -22.96 10.24
C LYS A 196 -37.65 -22.88 8.70
N ASP A 197 -36.78 -22.04 8.14
CA ASP A 197 -36.66 -21.87 6.69
C ASP A 197 -36.04 -23.12 6.02
N ILE A 198 -35.15 -23.81 6.74
CA ILE A 198 -34.52 -25.06 6.30
C ILE A 198 -35.55 -26.20 6.33
N LEU A 199 -36.30 -26.32 7.44
CA LEU A 199 -37.35 -27.33 7.61
C LEU A 199 -38.47 -27.17 6.58
N LEU A 200 -38.88 -25.94 6.26
CA LEU A 200 -39.95 -25.70 5.29
C LEU A 200 -39.53 -26.12 3.87
N GLU A 201 -38.27 -25.92 3.49
CA GLU A 201 -37.75 -26.37 2.18
C GLU A 201 -37.62 -27.89 2.08
N GLU A 202 -37.31 -28.59 3.17
CA GLU A 202 -37.28 -30.06 3.19
C GLU A 202 -38.68 -30.66 3.09
N ILE A 203 -39.67 -30.06 3.78
CA ILE A 203 -41.07 -30.50 3.71
C ILE A 203 -41.64 -30.29 2.30
N LEU A 204 -41.34 -29.17 1.65
CA LEU A 204 -41.79 -28.88 0.28
C LEU A 204 -41.17 -29.80 -0.78
N LYS A 205 -40.08 -30.52 -0.47
CA LYS A 205 -39.50 -31.54 -1.38
C LYS A 205 -40.17 -32.90 -1.26
N LEU A 206 -41.01 -33.10 -0.24
CA LEU A 206 -41.68 -34.36 0.07
C LEU A 206 -43.17 -34.36 -0.34
N ILE A 207 -43.66 -33.26 -0.92
CA ILE A 207 -45.00 -33.10 -1.48
C ILE A 207 -44.84 -32.87 -2.98
#